data_AF-A0A0F9Q8F2-F1
#
_entry.id   AF-A0A0F9Q8F2-F1
#
_cell.length_a   1.000
_cell.length_b   1.000
_cell.length_c   1.000
_cell.angle_alpha   90.00
_cell.angle_beta   90.00
_cell.angle_gamma   90.00
#
_symmetry.space_group_name_H-M   'P 1'
#
loop_
_entity.id
_entity.type
_entity.pdbx_description
1 polymer ?
#
loop_
_entity_poly.entity_id
_entity_poly.type
_entity_poly.pdbx_seq_one_letter_code
_entity_poly.pdbx_strand_id
1 'polypeptide(L)'
;MSRKLQTGFVSSRSPGEVFSAHLYNGDNTEMDIDGTVSAGPITFRHTVPVGEVHFMFHIVIHLLDGTVNLDQFGGIGTLSEGVLLCFYNSNDELILDPTDGHPIVDLSDFSIFTGIFLDKTVGNVNDVFIASWAIKDTYGGPIRMGPGDYIQLTIQDDLTELTEFHIFVHGSKIVNSS
;
A
#
# COMPACT_ATOMS: atom_id res chain seq x y z
N MET A 1 -25.87 46.90 -18.37
CA MET A 1 -24.83 46.54 -17.37
C MET A 1 -24.40 45.10 -17.61
N SER A 2 -23.20 44.90 -18.15
CA SER A 2 -22.65 43.58 -18.49
C SER A 2 -21.76 43.09 -17.35
N ARG A 3 -22.10 41.96 -16.72
CA ARG A 3 -21.23 41.26 -15.77
C ARG A 3 -20.39 40.25 -16.54
N LYS A 4 -19.09 40.52 -16.64
CA LYS A 4 -18.10 39.52 -17.06
C LYS A 4 -17.99 38.46 -15.96
N LEU A 5 -18.28 37.20 -16.30
CA LEU A 5 -17.88 36.05 -15.49
C LEU A 5 -16.38 35.86 -15.65
N GLN A 6 -15.67 36.02 -14.54
CA GLN A 6 -14.24 35.79 -14.43
C GLN A 6 -14.00 34.28 -14.49
N THR A 7 -13.52 33.80 -15.62
CA THR A 7 -13.00 32.44 -15.81
C THR A 7 -11.73 32.28 -14.98
N GLY A 8 -11.72 31.36 -14.02
CA GLY A 8 -10.53 31.09 -13.24
C GLY A 8 -10.73 29.99 -12.22
N PHE A 9 -10.65 28.73 -12.67
CA PHE A 9 -10.05 27.64 -11.88
C PHE A 9 -9.62 26.55 -12.86
N VAL A 10 -8.43 26.72 -13.45
CA VAL A 10 -7.70 25.59 -14.00
C VAL A 10 -6.96 25.00 -12.81
N SER A 11 -7.44 23.87 -12.26
CA SER A 11 -6.64 23.12 -11.28
C SER A 11 -5.47 22.50 -12.05
N SER A 12 -4.36 23.23 -12.14
CA SER A 12 -3.12 22.82 -12.79
C SER A 12 -2.35 21.77 -11.99
N ARG A 13 -3.04 20.90 -11.23
CA ARG A 13 -2.39 19.83 -10.49
C ARG A 13 -2.27 18.62 -11.41
N SER A 14 -1.05 18.14 -11.63
CA SER A 14 -0.86 16.86 -12.27
C SER A 14 -1.58 15.77 -11.46
N PRO A 15 -2.01 14.64 -12.06
CA PRO A 15 -2.54 13.52 -11.30
C PRO A 15 -1.64 13.10 -10.14
N GLY A 16 -0.31 13.25 -10.28
CA GLY A 16 0.68 13.06 -9.22
C GLY A 16 0.58 14.07 -8.08
N GLU A 17 0.35 15.36 -8.36
CA GLU A 17 0.14 16.37 -7.30
C GLU A 17 -1.21 16.22 -6.60
N VAL A 18 -2.22 15.66 -7.28
CA VAL A 18 -3.50 15.27 -6.65
C VAL A 18 -3.29 14.06 -5.74
N PHE A 19 -2.47 13.11 -6.15
CA PHE A 19 -2.11 11.93 -5.35
C PHE A 19 -1.26 12.29 -4.13
N SER A 20 -0.21 13.09 -4.28
CA SER A 20 0.58 13.61 -3.16
C SER A 20 -0.26 14.50 -2.23
N ALA A 21 -1.15 15.36 -2.75
CA ALA A 21 -2.03 16.15 -1.91
C ALA A 21 -3.10 15.31 -1.18
N HIS A 22 -3.38 14.09 -1.63
CA HIS A 22 -4.23 13.14 -0.92
C HIS A 22 -3.46 12.41 0.20
N LEU A 23 -2.17 12.15 0.00
CA LEU A 23 -1.27 11.56 1.00
C LEU A 23 -0.97 12.50 2.19
N TYR A 24 -0.93 13.82 1.97
CA TYR A 24 -0.47 14.79 2.98
C TYR A 24 -1.58 15.54 3.74
N ASN A 25 -2.86 15.26 3.50
CA ASN A 25 -3.95 16.11 4.01
C ASN A 25 -4.90 15.39 4.97
N GLY A 26 -4.51 15.37 6.25
CA GLY A 26 -5.42 15.42 7.40
C GLY A 26 -5.63 14.09 8.14
N ASP A 27 -5.04 14.01 9.34
CA ASP A 27 -5.26 12.99 10.38
C ASP A 27 -4.65 11.59 10.12
N ASN A 28 -3.41 11.57 9.64
CA ASN A 28 -2.55 10.38 9.60
C ASN A 28 -2.26 9.85 11.02
N THR A 29 -3.16 9.02 11.54
CA THR A 29 -2.74 7.91 12.41
C THR A 29 -2.17 6.81 11.51
N GLU A 30 -1.00 7.09 10.94
CA GLU A 30 -0.24 6.17 10.11
C GLU A 30 0.05 4.88 10.89
N MET A 31 -0.40 3.75 10.36
CA MET A 31 0.06 2.43 10.76
C MET A 31 1.35 2.15 9.99
N ASP A 32 2.47 2.65 10.51
CA ASP A 32 3.78 2.38 9.95
C ASP A 32 4.22 0.95 10.33
N ILE A 33 4.62 0.18 9.32
CA ILE A 33 5.25 -1.12 9.52
C ILE A 33 6.73 -0.91 9.25
N ASP A 34 7.47 -0.55 10.30
CA ASP A 34 8.90 -0.30 10.22
C ASP A 34 9.69 -1.58 10.46
N GLY A 35 10.63 -1.90 9.58
CA GLY A 35 11.25 -3.22 9.49
C GLY A 35 12.68 -3.22 9.00
N THR A 36 13.61 -3.62 9.88
CA THR A 36 15.01 -3.86 9.51
C THR A 36 15.16 -5.21 8.81
N VAL A 37 15.72 -5.20 7.60
CA VAL A 37 15.84 -6.38 6.73
C VAL A 37 16.82 -7.40 7.33
N SER A 38 16.42 -8.67 7.43
CA SER A 38 17.21 -9.80 7.97
C SER A 38 17.28 -10.93 6.95
N ALA A 39 18.33 -11.75 6.99
CA ALA A 39 18.64 -12.81 6.02
C ALA A 39 17.68 -14.04 6.06
N GLY A 40 16.47 -13.90 6.60
CA GLY A 40 15.43 -14.93 6.62
C GLY A 40 14.04 -14.28 6.62
N PRO A 41 12.96 -15.07 6.45
CA PRO A 41 11.62 -14.52 6.27
C PRO A 41 11.25 -13.55 7.39
N ILE A 42 10.90 -12.33 7.00
CA ILE A 42 10.53 -11.27 7.93
C ILE A 42 9.02 -11.17 7.93
N THR A 43 8.44 -11.33 9.11
CA THR A 43 7.00 -11.20 9.30
C THR A 43 6.71 -9.96 10.12
N PHE A 44 5.93 -9.07 9.54
CA PHE A 44 5.40 -7.90 10.22
C PHE A 44 3.95 -8.12 10.56
N ARG A 45 3.57 -7.72 11.77
CA ARG A 45 2.18 -7.81 12.24
C ARG A 45 1.73 -6.49 12.82
N HIS A 46 0.56 -6.05 12.39
CA HIS A 46 -0.17 -4.96 13.02
C HIS A 46 -1.48 -5.48 13.58
N THR A 47 -1.61 -5.48 14.91
CA THR A 47 -2.78 -5.99 15.63
C THR A 47 -3.68 -4.83 16.06
N VAL A 48 -4.98 -4.95 15.81
CA VAL A 48 -5.97 -3.97 16.24
C VAL A 48 -6.03 -3.96 17.78
N PRO A 49 -5.75 -2.82 18.43
CA PRO A 49 -5.71 -2.75 19.88
C PRO A 49 -7.10 -2.87 20.50
N VAL A 50 -7.14 -3.20 21.79
CA VAL A 50 -8.38 -3.28 22.56
C VAL A 50 -9.08 -1.93 22.59
N GLY A 51 -10.40 -1.94 22.37
CA GLY A 51 -11.23 -0.74 22.34
C GLY A 51 -11.30 -0.06 20.98
N GLU A 52 -10.59 -0.56 19.97
CA GLU A 52 -10.64 -0.05 18.61
C GLU A 52 -11.36 -1.02 17.65
N VAL A 53 -12.00 -0.46 16.64
CA VAL A 53 -12.48 -1.19 15.46
C VAL A 53 -11.94 -0.47 14.24
N HIS A 54 -11.23 -1.20 13.38
CA HIS A 54 -10.65 -0.64 12.16
C HIS A 54 -11.46 -1.08 10.94
N PHE A 55 -11.56 -0.19 9.95
CA PHE A 55 -12.14 -0.47 8.65
C PHE A 55 -11.10 -0.18 7.58
N MET A 56 -10.63 -1.22 6.89
CA MET A 56 -9.59 -1.10 5.87
C MET A 56 -10.21 -0.94 4.50
N PHE A 57 -9.79 0.10 3.77
CA PHE A 57 -10.37 0.47 2.48
C PHE A 57 -9.39 0.29 1.33
N HIS A 58 -8.14 0.72 1.52
CA HIS A 58 -7.13 0.69 0.48
C HIS A 58 -5.81 0.15 1.00
N ILE A 59 -5.08 -0.50 0.11
CA ILE A 59 -3.66 -0.80 0.31
C ILE A 59 -2.91 -0.07 -0.78
N VAL A 60 -1.81 0.57 -0.43
CA VAL A 60 -0.95 1.30 -1.35
C VAL A 60 0.46 0.75 -1.19
N ILE A 61 1.04 0.32 -2.30
CA ILE A 61 2.45 -0.04 -2.37
C ILE A 61 3.20 1.11 -3.01
N HIS A 62 4.33 1.46 -2.40
CA HIS A 62 5.27 2.44 -2.90
C HIS A 62 6.65 1.78 -2.98
N LEU A 63 7.27 1.85 -4.15
CA LEU A 63 8.66 1.45 -4.36
C LEU A 63 9.37 2.59 -5.08
N LEU A 64 10.50 3.01 -4.52
CA LEU A 64 11.42 3.96 -5.12
C LEU A 64 12.73 3.22 -5.32
N ASP A 65 13.25 3.21 -6.54
CA ASP A 65 14.54 2.57 -6.80
C ASP A 65 15.25 3.10 -8.05
N GLY A 66 16.54 2.82 -8.19
CA GLY A 66 17.34 3.28 -9.33
C GLY A 66 16.90 2.73 -10.68
N THR A 67 16.13 1.64 -10.70
CA THR A 67 15.47 1.10 -11.89
C THR A 67 14.20 0.38 -11.45
N VAL A 68 13.10 0.69 -12.12
CA VAL A 68 11.81 0.03 -11.85
C VAL A 68 11.31 -0.62 -13.15
N ASN A 69 11.26 -1.94 -13.22
CA ASN A 69 10.65 -2.65 -14.35
C ASN A 69 9.53 -3.55 -13.86
N LEU A 70 8.48 -3.75 -14.67
CA LEU A 70 7.33 -4.54 -14.24
C LEU A 70 7.66 -6.02 -14.07
N ASP A 71 8.59 -6.56 -14.85
CA ASP A 71 9.06 -7.96 -14.78
C ASP A 71 10.11 -8.19 -13.67
N GLN A 72 10.32 -7.22 -12.80
CA GLN A 72 11.27 -7.26 -11.68
C GLN A 72 10.62 -6.65 -10.45
N PHE A 73 11.17 -6.92 -9.26
CA PHE A 73 10.77 -6.28 -8.02
C PHE A 73 11.67 -5.07 -7.75
N GLY A 74 11.59 -4.01 -8.57
CA GLY A 74 12.59 -2.93 -8.56
C GLY A 74 13.90 -3.35 -9.23
N GLY A 75 15.06 -2.95 -8.69
CA GLY A 75 16.38 -3.23 -9.25
C GLY A 75 16.94 -4.63 -8.98
N ILE A 76 16.31 -5.41 -8.11
CA ILE A 76 16.79 -6.72 -7.63
C ILE A 76 16.40 -7.92 -8.51
N GLY A 77 15.60 -7.70 -9.55
CA GLY A 77 15.05 -8.79 -10.37
C GLY A 77 13.81 -9.44 -9.73
N THR A 78 13.44 -10.63 -10.20
CA THR A 78 12.30 -11.39 -9.65
C THR A 78 12.69 -12.03 -8.32
N LEU A 79 11.82 -11.92 -7.32
CA LEU A 79 11.99 -12.58 -6.02
C LEU A 79 11.81 -14.10 -6.17
N SER A 80 12.46 -14.88 -5.30
CA SER A 80 12.38 -16.34 -5.36
C SER A 80 11.16 -16.91 -4.64
N GLU A 81 10.76 -16.31 -3.53
CA GLU A 81 9.65 -16.75 -2.68
C GLU A 81 8.54 -15.68 -2.54
N GLY A 82 8.90 -14.40 -2.68
CA GLY A 82 8.02 -13.25 -2.81
C GLY A 82 7.55 -12.60 -1.51
N VAL A 83 6.51 -11.78 -1.68
CA VAL A 83 5.84 -11.03 -0.61
C VAL A 83 4.38 -11.46 -0.50
N LEU A 84 3.92 -11.69 0.72
CA LEU A 84 2.54 -12.06 1.04
C LEU A 84 1.92 -11.08 2.02
N LEU A 85 0.69 -10.66 1.74
CA LEU A 85 -0.12 -9.83 2.63
C LEU A 85 -1.39 -10.58 2.97
N CYS A 86 -1.71 -10.72 4.25
CA CYS A 86 -2.90 -11.43 4.70
C CYS A 86 -3.55 -10.73 5.89
N PHE A 87 -4.85 -10.93 6.04
CA PHE A 87 -5.66 -10.44 7.17
C PHE A 87 -6.17 -11.63 7.97
N TYR A 88 -6.00 -11.57 9.28
CA TYR A 88 -6.37 -12.64 10.20
C TYR A 88 -7.26 -12.12 11.33
N ASN A 89 -8.10 -13.00 11.86
CA ASN A 89 -8.82 -12.73 13.09
C ASN A 89 -7.96 -13.07 14.32
N SER A 90 -8.46 -12.69 15.49
CA SER A 90 -7.81 -12.99 16.79
C SER A 90 -7.60 -14.47 17.11
N ASN A 91 -8.18 -15.41 16.34
CA ASN A 91 -7.98 -16.86 16.48
C ASN A 91 -7.04 -17.43 15.40
N ASP A 92 -6.27 -16.57 14.72
CA ASP A 92 -5.39 -16.92 13.59
C ASP A 92 -6.14 -17.50 12.36
N GLU A 93 -7.45 -17.28 12.24
CA GLU A 93 -8.20 -17.67 11.05
C GLU A 93 -8.08 -16.59 9.97
N LEU A 94 -7.79 -17.01 8.74
CA LEU A 94 -7.68 -16.13 7.59
C LEU A 94 -9.04 -15.45 7.31
N ILE A 95 -9.08 -14.12 7.43
CA ILE A 95 -10.21 -13.28 7.02
C ILE A 95 -10.13 -13.03 5.52
N LEU A 96 -8.93 -12.67 5.05
CA LEU A 96 -8.69 -12.32 3.67
C LEU A 96 -7.25 -12.59 3.25
N ASP A 97 -7.10 -13.24 2.11
CA ASP A 97 -5.86 -13.32 1.36
C ASP A 97 -5.97 -12.51 0.05
N PRO A 98 -5.49 -11.25 0.05
CA PRO A 98 -5.30 -10.41 -1.13
C PRO A 98 -4.64 -11.07 -2.33
N THR A 99 -3.68 -11.93 -2.04
CA THR A 99 -2.81 -12.55 -3.01
C THR A 99 -3.32 -13.93 -3.45
N ASP A 100 -4.42 -14.41 -2.86
CA ASP A 100 -5.00 -15.74 -3.11
C ASP A 100 -3.96 -16.87 -3.05
N GLY A 101 -3.03 -16.77 -2.09
CA GLY A 101 -1.92 -17.69 -1.89
C GLY A 101 -0.79 -17.59 -2.91
N HIS A 102 -0.84 -16.64 -3.85
CA HIS A 102 0.20 -16.39 -4.85
C HIS A 102 1.13 -15.25 -4.41
N PRO A 103 2.36 -15.55 -3.95
CA PRO A 103 3.29 -14.52 -3.55
C PRO A 103 3.58 -13.54 -4.69
N ILE A 104 3.74 -12.28 -4.32
CA ILE A 104 4.15 -11.23 -5.24
C ILE A 104 5.66 -11.36 -5.43
N VAL A 105 6.09 -11.75 -6.63
CA VAL A 105 7.51 -11.96 -6.95
C VAL A 105 8.09 -10.90 -7.88
N ASP A 106 7.23 -10.18 -8.60
CA ASP A 106 7.62 -9.00 -9.39
C ASP A 106 6.59 -7.87 -9.33
N LEU A 107 6.91 -6.73 -9.94
CA LEU A 107 6.03 -5.56 -9.94
C LEU A 107 4.76 -5.75 -10.79
N SER A 108 4.76 -6.71 -11.72
CA SER A 108 3.63 -7.02 -12.58
C SER A 108 2.59 -7.88 -11.87
N ASP A 109 2.98 -8.65 -10.85
CA ASP A 109 2.06 -9.37 -9.98
C ASP A 109 1.13 -8.42 -9.24
N PHE A 110 1.54 -7.17 -9.00
CA PHE A 110 0.64 -6.14 -8.48
C PHE A 110 -0.48 -5.74 -9.45
N SER A 111 -0.51 -6.26 -10.68
CA SER A 111 -1.62 -6.05 -11.62
C SER A 111 -2.92 -6.71 -11.21
N ILE A 112 -2.87 -7.67 -10.28
CA ILE A 112 -4.07 -8.17 -9.59
C ILE A 112 -4.76 -7.06 -8.79
N PHE A 113 -4.05 -5.97 -8.48
CA PHE A 113 -4.59 -4.81 -7.78
C PHE A 113 -5.11 -3.75 -8.76
N THR A 114 -6.18 -3.09 -8.33
CA THR A 114 -6.89 -2.09 -9.12
C THR A 114 -6.13 -0.76 -9.14
N GLY A 115 -5.15 -0.63 -10.03
CA GLY A 115 -4.48 0.63 -10.34
C GLY A 115 -2.97 0.56 -10.16
N ILE A 116 -2.27 0.52 -11.28
CA ILE A 116 -0.81 0.63 -11.33
C ILE A 116 -0.45 2.00 -11.91
N PHE A 117 0.47 2.67 -11.23
CA PHE A 117 1.11 3.88 -11.69
C PHE A 117 2.62 3.66 -11.68
N LEU A 118 3.24 3.90 -12.84
CA LEU A 118 4.67 3.80 -13.04
C LEU A 118 5.17 5.14 -13.57
N ASP A 119 6.03 5.81 -12.80
CA ASP A 119 6.69 7.03 -13.23
C ASP A 119 8.18 6.76 -13.45
N LYS A 120 8.58 6.91 -14.71
CA LYS A 120 9.97 6.84 -15.17
C LYS A 120 10.35 8.21 -15.70
N THR A 121 10.88 9.05 -14.82
CA THR A 121 11.29 10.40 -15.23
C THR A 121 12.73 10.36 -15.75
N VAL A 122 12.91 10.61 -17.05
CA VAL A 122 14.24 10.65 -17.69
C VAL A 122 15.10 11.75 -17.06
N GLY A 123 16.20 11.35 -16.42
CA GLY A 123 17.17 12.25 -15.78
C GLY A 123 17.06 12.31 -14.25
N ASN A 124 16.08 11.64 -13.64
CA ASN A 124 16.11 11.31 -12.21
C ASN A 124 16.98 10.09 -11.96
N VAL A 125 17.58 10.02 -10.77
CA VAL A 125 18.36 8.85 -10.33
C VAL A 125 17.45 7.70 -9.92
N ASN A 126 16.19 7.99 -9.58
CA ASN A 126 15.23 7.02 -9.07
C ASN A 126 13.93 7.04 -9.90
N ASP A 127 13.46 5.84 -10.24
CA ASP A 127 12.14 5.55 -10.77
C ASP A 127 11.17 5.25 -9.61
N VAL A 128 9.87 5.47 -9.84
CA VAL A 128 8.81 5.24 -8.84
C VAL A 128 7.77 4.27 -9.37
N PHE A 129 7.46 3.26 -8.55
CA PHE A 129 6.30 2.40 -8.71
C PHE A 129 5.30 2.64 -7.59
N ILE A 130 4.04 2.85 -7.98
CA ILE A 130 2.92 2.91 -7.06
C ILE A 130 1.85 1.95 -7.55
N ALA A 131 1.44 1.02 -6.70
CA ALA A 131 0.24 0.23 -6.90
C ALA A 131 -0.77 0.58 -5.82
N SER A 132 -2.04 0.69 -6.20
CA SER A 132 -3.14 0.83 -5.25
C SER A 132 -4.11 -0.30 -5.43
N TRP A 133 -4.65 -0.73 -4.30
CA TRP A 133 -5.71 -1.70 -4.25
C TRP A 133 -6.88 -1.15 -3.45
N ALA A 134 -8.03 -1.00 -4.11
CA ALA A 134 -9.26 -0.68 -3.44
C ALA A 134 -9.98 -1.97 -3.06
N ILE A 135 -9.97 -2.32 -1.76
CA ILE A 135 -10.58 -3.55 -1.22
C ILE A 135 -12.05 -3.63 -1.64
N LYS A 136 -12.76 -2.49 -1.63
CA LYS A 136 -14.17 -2.42 -2.01
C LYS A 136 -14.44 -2.87 -3.46
N ASP A 137 -13.50 -2.65 -4.37
CA ASP A 137 -13.70 -2.93 -5.80
C ASP A 137 -13.52 -4.43 -6.08
N THR A 138 -12.78 -5.13 -5.20
CA THR A 138 -12.57 -6.58 -5.29
C THR A 138 -13.58 -7.37 -4.45
N TYR A 139 -13.90 -6.91 -3.23
CA TYR A 139 -14.72 -7.67 -2.26
C TYR A 139 -16.03 -6.99 -1.84
N GLY A 140 -16.41 -5.87 -2.46
CA GLY A 140 -17.71 -5.24 -2.26
C GLY A 140 -17.85 -4.36 -1.01
N GLY A 141 -16.80 -4.22 -0.19
CA GLY A 141 -16.80 -3.33 0.97
C GLY A 141 -15.46 -3.31 1.72
N PRO A 142 -15.32 -2.45 2.75
CA PRO A 142 -14.15 -2.44 3.60
C PRO A 142 -14.05 -3.71 4.46
N ILE A 143 -12.82 -4.11 4.79
CA ILE A 143 -12.59 -5.16 5.77
C ILE A 143 -12.76 -4.54 7.16
N ARG A 144 -13.69 -5.08 7.94
CA ARG A 144 -13.85 -4.71 9.35
C ARG A 144 -12.97 -5.61 10.21
N MET A 145 -12.08 -5.00 10.99
CA MET A 145 -11.21 -5.69 11.94
C MET A 145 -11.53 -5.25 13.37
N GLY A 146 -11.76 -6.21 14.26
CA GLY A 146 -12.02 -6.00 15.67
C GLY A 146 -10.76 -6.18 16.53
N PRO A 147 -10.87 -5.91 17.84
CA PRO A 147 -9.76 -6.10 18.77
C PRO A 147 -9.12 -7.48 18.67
N GLY A 148 -7.78 -7.52 18.51
CA GLY A 148 -7.00 -8.74 18.38
C GLY A 148 -6.87 -9.28 16.96
N ASP A 149 -7.71 -8.83 16.01
CA ASP A 149 -7.49 -9.12 14.60
C ASP A 149 -6.20 -8.43 14.12
N TYR A 150 -5.52 -8.98 13.11
CA TYR A 150 -4.23 -8.45 12.68
C TYR A 150 -4.00 -8.56 11.17
N ILE A 151 -3.21 -7.61 10.66
CA ILE A 151 -2.67 -7.62 9.30
C ILE A 151 -1.27 -8.20 9.39
N GLN A 152 -0.92 -9.10 8.47
CA GLN A 152 0.41 -9.69 8.39
C GLN A 152 1.01 -9.48 7.00
N LEU A 153 2.19 -8.88 6.97
CA LEU A 153 3.07 -8.85 5.80
C LEU A 153 4.21 -9.83 6.02
N THR A 154 4.45 -10.72 5.06
CA THR A 154 5.54 -11.69 5.09
C THR A 154 6.42 -11.46 3.88
N ILE A 155 7.68 -11.13 4.11
CA ILE A 155 8.71 -10.96 3.09
C ILE A 155 9.65 -12.16 3.20
N GLN A 156 9.73 -12.98 2.16
CA GLN A 156 10.50 -14.23 2.20
C GLN A 156 11.88 -14.11 1.54
N ASP A 157 12.13 -13.01 0.84
CA ASP A 157 13.37 -12.69 0.14
C ASP A 157 14.14 -11.54 0.79
N ASP A 158 15.39 -11.38 0.36
CA ASP A 158 16.23 -10.24 0.71
C ASP A 158 15.88 -9.03 -0.17
N LEU A 159 15.47 -7.93 0.47
CA LEU A 159 15.16 -6.66 -0.19
C LEU A 159 16.21 -5.57 0.07
N THR A 160 17.38 -5.90 0.62
CA THR A 160 18.39 -4.92 1.06
C THR A 160 18.98 -4.06 -0.06
N GLU A 161 18.91 -4.50 -1.30
CA GLU A 161 19.41 -3.73 -2.44
C GLU A 161 18.38 -2.71 -2.98
N LEU A 162 17.15 -2.71 -2.46
CA LEU A 162 16.16 -1.68 -2.78
C LEU A 162 16.49 -0.37 -2.07
N THR A 163 16.25 0.73 -2.76
CA THR A 163 16.35 2.06 -2.14
C THR A 163 15.23 2.29 -1.12
N GLU A 164 13.98 1.98 -1.48
CA GLU A 164 12.81 2.16 -0.60
C GLU A 164 11.66 1.23 -1.00
N PHE A 165 10.99 0.63 -0.01
CA PHE A 165 9.77 -0.15 -0.20
C PHE A 165 8.82 0.03 0.99
N HIS A 166 7.59 0.44 0.71
CA HIS A 166 6.54 0.62 1.72
C HIS A 166 5.22 0.01 1.27
N ILE A 167 4.48 -0.52 2.24
CA ILE A 167 3.08 -0.90 2.09
C ILE A 167 2.27 -0.14 3.13
N PHE A 168 1.36 0.69 2.65
CA PHE A 168 0.45 1.48 3.46
C PHE A 168 -0.94 0.84 3.43
N VAL A 169 -1.55 0.70 4.60
CA VAL A 169 -2.97 0.30 4.71
C VAL A 169 -3.78 1.50 5.14
N HIS A 170 -4.64 1.99 4.25
CA HIS A 170 -5.54 3.10 4.53
C HIS A 170 -6.87 2.58 5.04
N GLY A 171 -7.28 3.14 6.17
CA GLY A 171 -8.48 2.74 6.88
C GLY A 171 -9.11 3.91 7.63
N SER A 172 -10.20 3.62 8.32
CA SER A 172 -10.69 4.45 9.41
C SER A 172 -10.71 3.62 10.69
N LYS A 173 -10.60 4.29 11.83
CA LYS A 173 -10.76 3.64 13.13
C LYS A 173 -11.86 4.29 13.95
N ILE A 174 -12.57 3.45 14.69
CA ILE A 174 -13.52 3.85 15.73
C ILE A 174 -12.88 3.49 17.06
N VAL A 175 -12.71 4.50 17.92
CA VAL A 175 -12.20 4.30 19.28
C VAL A 175 -13.38 4.39 20.23
N ASN A 176 -13.67 3.30 20.94
CA ASN A 176 -14.67 3.32 22.00
C ASN A 176 -14.04 3.93 23.24
N SER A 177 -14.37 5.19 23.53
CA SER A 177 -14.07 5.79 24.83
C SER A 177 -14.88 5.07 25.92
N SER A 178 -14.18 4.27 26.73
CA SER A 178 -14.72 3.68 27.97
C SER A 178 -15.10 4.75 28.97
#